data_AF-A0A2N1JRQ1-F1
#
_entry.id   AF-A0A2N1JRQ1-F1
#
_cell.length_a   1.000
_cell.length_b   1.000
_cell.length_c   1.000
_cell.angle_alpha   90.00
_cell.angle_beta   90.00
_cell.angle_gamma   90.00
#
_symmetry.space_group_name_H-M   'P 1'
#
loop_
_entity.id
_entity.type
_entity.pdbx_description
1 polymer ?
#
loop_
_entity_poly.entity_id
_entity_poly.type
_entity_poly.pdbx_seq_one_letter_code
_entity_poly.pdbx_strand_id
1 'polypeptide(L)' 'MILSNTFVITDHKRKTSSKLFKDVKVLDEIELRYDVNGYYKKSPMIDVYINGEYVGLGYPYQVKDTMDRAFKYREASIL' A
#
# COMPACT_ATOMS: atom_id res chain seq x y z
N MET A 1 0.91 -0.83 -18.44
CA MET A 1 1.61 0.38 -17.94
C MET A 1 1.39 0.38 -16.46
N ILE A 2 2.45 0.42 -15.65
CA ILE A 2 2.31 0.35 -14.19
C ILE A 2 2.32 1.78 -13.64
N LEU A 3 1.29 2.13 -12.89
CA LEU A 3 1.29 3.29 -12.01
C LEU A 3 1.73 2.81 -10.63
N SER A 4 2.79 3.39 -10.09
CA SER A 4 3.25 3.05 -8.75
C SER A 4 3.62 4.28 -7.93
N ASN A 5 3.53 4.12 -6.62
CA ASN A 5 4.08 5.09 -5.68
C ASN A 5 4.52 4.35 -4.40
N THR A 6 5.56 4.88 -3.76
CA THR A 6 6.16 4.29 -2.56
C THR A 6 6.02 5.26 -1.39
N PHE A 7 5.66 4.74 -0.22
CA PHE A 7 5.44 5.50 0.99
C PHE A 7 6.29 4.93 2.12
N VAL A 8 6.99 5.79 2.85
CA VAL A 8 7.75 5.39 4.04
C VAL A 8 6.90 5.65 5.27
N ILE A 9 6.69 4.62 6.09
CA ILE A 9 5.95 4.75 7.35
C ILE A 9 6.78 5.51 8.37
N THR A 10 6.20 6.57 8.93
CA THR A 10 6.86 7.41 9.93
C THR A 10 6.32 7.21 11.34
N ASP A 11 5.09 6.72 11.48
CA ASP A 11 4.45 6.49 12.79
C ASP A 11 3.20 5.61 12.68
N HIS A 12 2.81 4.98 13.79
CA HIS A 12 1.53 4.27 13.92
C HIS A 12 0.49 5.14 14.62
N LYS A 13 -0.56 5.52 13.90
CA LYS A 13 -1.71 6.23 14.49
C LYS A 13 -2.52 5.28 15.38
N ARG A 14 -2.74 4.05 14.91
CA ARG A 14 -3.49 3.00 15.62
C ARG A 14 -3.24 1.62 15.00
N LYS A 15 -3.61 0.56 15.74
CA LYS A 15 -3.59 -0.81 15.22
C LYS A 15 -4.62 -1.00 14.10
N THR A 16 -4.29 -1.84 13.12
CA THR A 16 -5.19 -2.24 12.02
C THR A 16 -5.45 -3.74 12.07
N SER A 17 -6.66 -4.15 11.67
CA SER A 17 -7.03 -5.56 11.47
C SER A 17 -6.81 -6.03 10.03
N SER A 18 -6.34 -5.14 9.14
CA SER A 18 -6.07 -5.51 7.75
C SER A 18 -4.95 -6.54 7.68
N LYS A 19 -5.21 -7.66 7.01
CA LYS A 19 -4.20 -8.71 6.78
C LYS A 19 -3.03 -8.22 5.93
N LEU A 20 -3.25 -7.22 5.07
CA LEU A 20 -2.21 -6.64 4.22
C LEU A 20 -1.20 -5.80 5.03
N PHE A 21 -1.65 -5.21 6.14
CA PHE A 21 -0.87 -4.20 6.88
C PHE A 21 -0.63 -4.58 8.35
N LYS A 22 -0.89 -5.83 8.74
CA LYS A 22 -0.82 -6.27 10.14
C LYS A 22 0.59 -6.21 10.74
N ASP A 23 1.61 -6.44 9.91
CA ASP A 23 3.01 -6.56 10.34
C ASP A 23 3.86 -5.35 9.95
N VAL A 24 3.24 -4.28 9.43
CA VAL A 24 3.90 -3.02 9.07
C VAL A 24 4.53 -2.39 10.31
N LYS A 25 5.75 -1.86 10.14
CA LYS A 25 6.54 -1.17 11.15
C LYS A 25 6.93 0.24 10.68
N VAL A 26 7.37 1.07 11.62
CA VAL A 26 8.02 2.35 11.29
C VAL A 26 9.28 2.08 10.47
N LEU A 27 9.51 2.92 9.45
CA LEU A 27 10.52 2.80 8.40
C LEU A 27 10.25 1.76 7.31
N ASP A 28 9.18 0.95 7.41
CA ASP A 28 8.81 0.10 6.27
C ASP A 28 8.41 0.95 5.07
N GLU A 29 8.77 0.46 3.88
CA GLU A 29 8.40 1.04 2.60
C GLU A 29 7.20 0.29 2.03
N ILE A 30 6.09 0.99 1.88
CA ILE A 30 4.88 0.46 1.24
C ILE A 30 4.85 0.94 -0.19
N GLU A 31 5.01 0.02 -1.14
CA GLU A 31 4.83 0.32 -2.56
C GLU A 31 3.45 -0.16 -3.02
N LEU A 32 2.71 0.74 -3.65
CA LEU A 32 1.41 0.47 -4.25
C LEU A 32 1.57 0.44 -5.77
N ARG A 33 1.13 -0.64 -6.42
CA ARG A 33 1.17 -0.78 -7.88
C ARG A 33 -0.21 -1.02 -8.47
N TYR A 34 -0.46 -0.42 -9.62
CA TYR A 34 -1.64 -0.67 -10.44
C TYR A 34 -1.23 -0.85 -11.90
N ASP A 35 -1.54 -2.01 -12.49
CA ASP A 35 -1.36 -2.20 -13.93
C ASP A 35 -2.59 -1.72 -14.70
N VAL A 36 -2.41 -0.62 -15.43
CA VAL A 36 -3.45 -0.01 -16.28
C VAL A 36 -3.91 -0.96 -17.38
N ASN A 37 -3.04 -1.86 -17.83
CA ASN A 37 -3.34 -2.86 -18.85
C ASN A 37 -3.72 -4.23 -18.24
N GLY A 38 -3.91 -4.26 -16.92
CA GLY A 38 -4.24 -5.47 -16.17
C GLY A 38 -5.62 -6.04 -16.53
N TYR A 39 -5.91 -7.21 -15.96
CA TYR A 39 -7.05 -8.04 -16.36
C TYR A 39 -8.41 -7.42 -15.94
N TYR A 40 -9.22 -6.97 -16.91
CA TYR A 40 -10.51 -6.28 -16.69
C TYR A 40 -11.69 -7.18 -16.23
N LYS A 41 -11.47 -8.43 -15.80
CA LYS A 41 -12.60 -9.30 -15.36
C LYS A 41 -13.20 -8.90 -14.01
N LYS A 42 -12.54 -8.06 -13.22
CA LYS A 42 -12.98 -7.62 -11.88
C LYS A 42 -12.70 -6.13 -11.69
N SER A 43 -13.26 -5.55 -10.63
CA SER A 43 -12.93 -4.18 -10.21
C SER A 43 -11.41 -3.99 -10.06
N PRO A 44 -10.87 -2.82 -10.41
CA PRO A 44 -9.43 -2.55 -10.31
C PRO A 44 -8.94 -2.74 -8.87
N MET A 45 -7.81 -3.44 -8.72
CA MET A 45 -7.19 -3.72 -7.42
C MET A 45 -5.75 -3.22 -7.43
N ILE A 46 -5.27 -2.78 -6.26
CA ILE A 46 -3.92 -2.30 -6.04
C ILE A 46 -3.10 -3.45 -5.46
N ASP A 47 -1.98 -3.75 -6.10
CA ASP A 47 -0.97 -4.63 -5.53
C ASP A 47 -0.19 -3.87 -4.45
N VAL A 48 -0.04 -4.50 -3.30
CA VAL A 48 0.64 -3.94 -2.14
C VAL A 48 1.93 -4.71 -1.92
N TYR A 49 3.03 -3.97 -1.82
CA TYR A 49 4.35 -4.48 -1.47
C TYR A 49 4.82 -3.82 -0.20
N ILE A 50 5.49 -4.57 0.67
CA ILE A 50 6.14 -4.06 1.88
C ILE A 50 7.62 -4.43 1.81
N ASN A 51 8.51 -3.44 1.83
CA ASN A 51 9.95 -3.61 1.67
C ASN A 51 10.32 -4.45 0.42
N GLY A 52 9.57 -4.25 -0.67
CA GLY A 52 9.73 -4.97 -1.94
C GLY A 52 9.08 -6.36 -1.99
N GLU A 53 8.54 -6.89 -0.88
CA GLU A 53 7.82 -8.18 -0.85
C GLU A 53 6.33 -8.00 -1.17
N TYR A 54 5.80 -8.78 -2.10
CA TYR A 54 4.37 -8.77 -2.41
C TYR A 54 3.56 -9.38 -1.27
N VAL A 55 2.64 -8.60 -0.68
CA VAL A 55 1.81 -9.05 0.45
C VAL A 55 0.36 -9.31 0.06
N GLY A 56 -0.08 -8.84 -1.11
CA GLY A 56 -1.40 -9.12 -1.65
C GLY A 56 -2.00 -7.94 -2.42
N LEU A 57 -3.29 -8.06 -2.70
CA LEU A 57 -4.06 -7.10 -3.47
C LEU A 57 -5.28 -6.61 -2.68
N GLY A 58 -5.63 -5.34 -2.87
CA GLY A 58 -6.74 -4.70 -2.17
C GLY A 58 -7.49 -3.71 -3.05
N TYR A 59 -8.75 -3.44 -2.71
CA TYR A 59 -9.49 -2.38 -3.40
C TYR A 59 -8.87 -1.01 -3.08
N PRO A 60 -8.76 -0.09 -4.06
CA PRO A 60 -8.10 1.20 -3.87
C PRO A 60 -8.60 1.97 -2.65
N TYR A 61 -9.92 2.01 -2.46
CA TYR A 61 -10.53 2.68 -1.31
C TYR A 61 -10.13 2.06 0.03
N GLN A 62 -10.12 0.73 0.14
CA GLN A 62 -9.79 0.02 1.38
C GLN A 62 -8.30 0.16 1.74
N VAL A 63 -7.43 0.13 0.72
CA VAL A 63 -6.00 0.36 0.88
C VAL A 63 -5.77 1.77 1.42
N LYS A 64 -6.31 2.79 0.73
CA LYS A 64 -6.17 4.19 1.15
C LYS A 64 -6.73 4.45 2.54
N ASP A 65 -7.96 4.01 2.81
CA ASP A 65 -8.61 4.18 4.10
C ASP A 65 -7.85 3.49 5.24
N THR A 66 -7.26 2.32 4.98
CA THR A 66 -6.42 1.66 5.99
C THR A 66 -5.15 2.45 6.24
N MET A 67 -4.46 2.88 5.18
CA MET A 67 -3.23 3.68 5.31
C MET A 67 -3.47 4.97 6.07
N ASP A 68 -4.48 5.76 5.68
CA ASP A 68 -4.83 7.04 6.30
C ASP A 68 -5.18 6.89 7.78
N ARG A 69 -5.93 5.85 8.13
CA ARG A 69 -6.39 5.65 9.51
C ARG A 69 -5.31 5.03 10.40
N ALA A 70 -4.47 4.15 9.88
CA ALA A 70 -3.52 3.36 10.69
C ALA A 70 -2.13 4.00 10.79
N PHE A 71 -1.68 4.75 9.78
CA PHE A 71 -0.28 5.18 9.69
C PHE A 71 -0.14 6.67 9.43
N LYS A 72 0.96 7.25 9.92
CA LYS A 72 1.56 8.44 9.30
C LYS A 72 2.64 7.95 8.33
N TYR A 73 2.72 8.60 7.19
CA TYR A 73 3.67 8.24 6.15
C TYR A 73 4.03 9.46 5.32
N ARG A 74 5.15 9.38 4.61
CA ARG A 74 5.56 10.34 3.59
C ARG A 74 5.77 9.61 2.29
N GLU A 75 5.60 10.32 1.18
CA GLU A 75 6.03 9.82 -0.12
C GLU A 75 7.55 9.59 -0.07
N ALA A 76 7.99 8.45 -0.59
CA ALA A 76 9.40 8.22 -0.85
C ALA A 76 9.76 9.14 -2.02
N SER A 77 10.63 10.12 -1.76
CA SER A 77 11.17 10.94 -2.84
C SER A 77 11.79 10.01 -3.87
N ILE A 78 11.36 10.13 -5.13
CA ILE A 78 12.07 9.54 -6.25
C ILE A 78 13.45 10.20 -6.26
N LEU A 79 14.49 9.46 -5.87
CA LEU A 79 15.88 9.89 -6.01
C LEU A 79 16.26 9.93 -7.50
#